data_AF-A0A9K3KW14-F1
#
_entry.id   AF-A0A9K3KW14-F1
#
_cell.length_a   1.000
_cell.length_b   1.000
_cell.length_c   1.000
_cell.angle_alpha   90.00
_cell.angle_beta   90.00
_cell.angle_gamma   90.00
#
_symmetry.space_group_name_H-M   'P 1'
#
loop_
_entity.id
_entity.type
_entity.pdbx_description
1 polymer ?
#
loop_
_entity_poly.entity_id
_entity_poly.type
_entity_poly.pdbx_seq_one_letter_code
_entity_poly.pdbx_strand_id
1 'polypeptide(L)'
;MRDLAKQILNDNLKDDLSFPLVWIDERSRDNSFAVPEAPHYWQTPPKTLLTPVKTESDFKSASTVSVLDILHQNTPCTTGVGTIRVQACVQNRRRFKGNITVLVVEEDDTYVSPDRGIQPTKHNQRLECILHPSILKSSLDTVTYRNVAAVGSIVSLCGDLIYQQKDDPLTMGPSMWIREMKVVRAACQPSTIYTLIQMMKTGKVDLEEGADALCIPHSEITAIVTNMTKTEQQWKANQLALSLQSNKGSPEYTLSQQQRHVVRKYCHLLRKYPVVDVPQIDQPASLPSELDVLMDDKPTSRWETRKRPQIEWMCREISAVIEQHPDYGKRTLSILDIGGGKGNLAYHLSRTIDNIEITVVDIGAGAIKNGLKKGLRISRGKIKPPLSMVNFQFADASTSMLDGIEADVIISLHVCGHLTDVALFHAFHRNISFVIVPCCFKSNSHLKIPVDLSSGKGRPVNEWLEIPAEDWSQLKSIAEIQGNISVSNLGMRLICGIRANTIQRKLQAKRSVHCGDYASFLRISSFPVQYSTRNLAMIGYLNARSIGK
;
A
#
# COMPACT_ATOMS: atom_id res chain seq x y z
N MET A 1 -4.91 25.53 19.53
CA MET A 1 -4.55 24.24 18.88
C MET A 1 -3.86 24.41 17.52
N ARG A 2 -4.35 25.25 16.59
CA ARG A 2 -3.63 25.56 15.33
C ARG A 2 -2.25 26.20 15.56
N ASP A 3 -2.13 27.07 16.55
CA ASP A 3 -0.87 27.79 16.81
C ASP A 3 0.18 26.90 17.49
N LEU A 4 -0.25 25.96 18.33
CA LEU A 4 0.61 24.95 18.95
C LEU A 4 1.19 23.98 17.91
N ALA A 5 0.40 23.60 16.89
CA ALA A 5 0.89 22.75 15.79
C ALA A 5 1.90 23.48 14.90
N LYS A 6 1.74 24.80 14.68
CA LYS A 6 2.72 25.62 13.96
C LYS A 6 4.02 25.80 14.75
N GLN A 7 3.91 25.96 16.07
CA GLN A 7 5.07 26.12 16.94
C GLN A 7 5.90 24.83 17.03
N ILE A 8 5.25 23.66 17.17
CA ILE A 8 5.92 22.36 17.13
C ILE A 8 6.59 22.08 15.78
N LEU A 9 6.01 22.54 14.66
CA LEU A 9 6.66 22.43 13.35
C LEU A 9 7.89 23.34 13.24
N ASN A 10 7.79 24.59 13.73
CA ASN A 10 8.86 25.57 13.62
C ASN A 10 10.03 25.29 14.56
N ASP A 11 9.78 24.70 15.73
CA ASP A 11 10.84 24.42 16.71
C ASP A 11 11.62 23.13 16.39
N ASN A 12 11.08 22.25 15.53
CA ASN A 12 11.80 21.07 15.00
C ASN A 12 12.61 21.34 13.72
N LEU A 13 12.52 22.54 13.15
CA LEU A 13 13.15 22.91 11.88
C LEU A 13 14.32 23.92 12.01
N LYS A 14 14.64 24.36 13.23
CA LYS A 14 15.60 25.45 13.47
C LYS A 14 17.08 25.04 13.50
N ASP A 15 17.41 23.75 13.64
CA ASP A 15 18.80 23.31 13.86
C ASP A 15 19.54 22.84 12.60
N ASP A 16 18.95 22.94 11.39
CA ASP A 16 19.50 22.23 10.22
C ASP A 16 19.39 23.03 8.90
N LEU A 17 20.00 24.23 8.87
CA LEU A 17 20.05 25.07 7.67
C LEU A 17 21.48 25.54 7.36
N SER A 18 22.33 24.63 6.89
CA SER A 18 23.51 25.00 6.07
C SER A 18 23.50 24.36 4.67
N PHE A 19 22.41 23.70 4.29
CA PHE A 19 22.08 23.40 2.89
C PHE A 19 20.61 23.66 2.66
N PRO A 20 20.20 24.29 1.54
CA PRO A 20 18.81 24.40 1.22
C PRO A 20 18.28 22.98 0.96
N LEU A 21 17.50 22.41 1.88
CA LEU A 21 16.48 21.39 1.60
C LEU A 21 15.40 22.04 0.71
N VAL A 22 15.82 22.54 -0.44
CA VAL A 22 14.98 23.24 -1.41
C VAL A 22 14.29 22.17 -2.24
N TRP A 23 12.95 22.17 -2.10
CA TRP A 23 11.95 21.33 -2.77
C TRP A 23 11.61 19.97 -2.14
N ILE A 24 11.27 19.92 -0.86
CA ILE A 24 10.18 19.02 -0.43
C ILE A 24 8.86 19.65 -0.87
N ASP A 25 8.49 19.35 -2.11
CA ASP A 25 7.13 19.19 -2.63
C ASP A 25 6.07 20.24 -2.27
N GLU A 26 6.31 21.52 -2.62
CA GLU A 26 5.22 22.51 -2.76
C GLU A 26 4.22 22.16 -3.90
N ARG A 27 4.45 21.08 -4.66
CA ARG A 27 3.65 20.67 -5.83
C ARG A 27 2.40 19.87 -5.47
N SER A 28 2.13 19.62 -4.19
CA SER A 28 0.89 18.95 -3.75
C SER A 28 -0.37 19.80 -3.97
N ARG A 29 -0.26 21.06 -4.44
CA ARG A 29 -1.40 21.97 -4.63
C ARG A 29 -2.09 21.82 -5.98
N ASP A 30 -1.40 21.42 -7.04
CA ASP A 30 -1.94 21.48 -8.41
C ASP A 30 -2.20 20.12 -9.08
N ASN A 31 -2.06 19.00 -8.36
CA ASN A 31 -2.35 17.64 -8.83
C ASN A 31 -1.65 17.17 -10.13
N SER A 32 -0.86 18.00 -10.81
CA SER A 32 -0.04 17.58 -11.94
C SER A 32 1.33 17.12 -11.42
N PHE A 33 1.51 15.81 -11.26
CA PHE A 33 2.81 15.18 -11.06
C PHE A 33 3.66 15.24 -12.34
N ALA A 34 3.90 16.45 -12.86
CA ALA A 34 4.80 16.65 -13.98
C ALA A 34 6.24 16.43 -13.51
N VAL A 35 6.93 15.50 -14.16
CA VAL A 35 8.36 15.30 -13.94
C VAL A 35 9.09 16.59 -14.40
N PRO A 36 9.97 17.18 -13.57
CA PRO A 36 10.67 18.42 -13.93
C PRO A 36 11.70 18.20 -15.05
N GLU A 37 12.08 19.27 -15.75
CA GLU A 37 13.26 19.26 -16.61
C GLU A 37 14.53 19.04 -15.77
N ALA A 38 15.52 18.32 -16.30
CA ALA A 38 16.84 18.25 -15.66
C ALA A 38 17.54 19.62 -15.78
N PRO A 39 18.43 19.98 -14.83
CA PRO A 39 19.41 21.05 -15.04
C PRO A 39 20.10 20.92 -16.40
N HIS A 40 20.33 22.05 -17.08
CA HIS A 40 20.82 22.09 -18.46
C HIS A 40 22.10 21.25 -18.67
N TYR A 41 23.00 21.25 -17.69
CA TYR A 41 24.25 20.49 -17.72
C TYR A 41 24.08 18.96 -17.58
N TRP A 42 22.90 18.46 -17.19
CA TRP A 42 22.57 17.03 -17.21
C TRP A 42 21.75 16.62 -18.43
N GLN A 43 21.16 17.58 -19.16
CA GLN A 43 20.31 17.28 -20.32
C GLN A 43 21.12 16.75 -21.51
N THR A 44 22.38 17.16 -21.65
CA THR A 44 23.27 16.72 -22.72
C THR A 44 24.56 16.16 -22.14
N PRO A 45 24.87 14.87 -22.37
CA PRO A 45 26.14 14.30 -21.98
C PRO A 45 27.32 15.05 -22.61
N PRO A 46 28.42 15.27 -21.87
CA PRO A 46 29.67 15.74 -22.45
C PRO A 46 30.10 14.87 -23.64
N LYS A 47 30.61 15.51 -24.71
CA LYS A 47 30.99 14.82 -25.96
C LYS A 47 32.00 13.70 -25.74
N THR A 48 32.88 13.84 -24.74
CA THR A 48 33.84 12.80 -24.33
C THR A 48 33.16 11.51 -23.90
N LEU A 49 31.96 11.58 -23.30
CA LEU A 49 31.22 10.42 -22.85
C LEU A 49 30.49 9.68 -23.97
N LEU A 50 30.18 10.38 -25.07
CA LEU A 50 29.49 9.82 -26.23
C LEU A 50 30.39 8.93 -27.10
N THR A 51 31.70 8.92 -26.83
CA THR A 51 32.62 8.02 -27.52
C THR A 51 32.33 6.59 -27.01
N PRO A 52 32.05 5.61 -27.89
CA PRO A 52 31.74 4.26 -27.46
C PRO A 52 32.92 3.70 -26.66
N VAL A 53 32.63 3.19 -25.45
CA VAL A 53 33.67 2.59 -24.60
C VAL A 53 34.28 1.39 -25.31
N LYS A 54 35.60 1.32 -25.26
CA LYS A 54 36.39 0.22 -25.79
C LYS A 54 36.12 -1.02 -24.92
N THR A 55 35.43 -2.00 -25.50
CA THR A 55 35.29 -3.39 -25.00
C THR A 55 34.79 -3.60 -23.55
N GLU A 56 34.36 -4.82 -23.24
CA GLU A 56 33.92 -5.21 -21.88
C GLU A 56 35.09 -5.30 -20.88
N SER A 57 36.31 -5.45 -21.40
CA SER A 57 37.57 -5.49 -20.65
C SER A 57 37.79 -4.27 -19.77
N ASP A 58 37.44 -3.08 -20.28
CA ASP A 58 37.74 -1.81 -19.63
C ASP A 58 36.87 -1.59 -18.38
N PHE A 59 35.69 -2.22 -18.33
CA PHE A 59 34.81 -2.21 -17.15
C PHE A 59 35.27 -3.18 -16.07
N LYS A 60 35.94 -4.28 -16.46
CA LYS A 60 36.49 -5.28 -15.54
C LYS A 60 37.80 -4.81 -14.90
N SER A 61 38.55 -3.94 -15.57
CA SER A 61 39.79 -3.35 -15.04
C SER A 61 39.59 -2.03 -14.29
N ALA A 62 38.37 -1.46 -14.29
CA ALA A 62 38.07 -0.23 -13.57
C ALA A 62 38.38 -0.37 -12.08
N SER A 63 39.21 0.54 -11.56
CA SER A 63 39.57 0.55 -10.14
C SER A 63 38.34 0.84 -9.28
N THR A 64 38.17 0.08 -8.21
CA THR A 64 37.14 0.37 -7.21
C THR A 64 37.65 1.46 -6.28
N VAL A 65 36.88 2.54 -6.17
CA VAL A 65 37.24 3.74 -5.41
C VAL A 65 36.11 4.06 -4.44
N SER A 66 36.47 4.51 -3.23
CA SER A 66 35.49 4.98 -2.26
C SER A 66 34.86 6.31 -2.67
N VAL A 67 33.64 6.59 -2.19
CA VAL A 67 33.00 7.90 -2.40
C VAL A 67 33.85 9.01 -1.78
N LEU A 68 34.49 8.74 -0.64
CA LEU A 68 35.36 9.70 0.06
C LEU A 68 36.61 10.06 -0.74
N ASP A 69 37.28 9.09 -1.35
CA ASP A 69 38.49 9.34 -2.13
C ASP A 69 38.19 10.20 -3.36
N ILE A 70 37.01 10.02 -3.96
CA ILE A 70 36.51 10.85 -5.07
C ILE A 70 36.30 12.30 -4.60
N LEU A 71 35.59 12.48 -3.49
CA LEU A 71 35.25 13.80 -2.98
C LEU A 71 36.45 14.58 -2.46
N HIS A 72 37.45 13.89 -1.89
CA HIS A 72 38.70 14.49 -1.44
C HIS A 72 39.76 14.65 -2.54
N GLN A 73 39.43 14.30 -3.80
CA GLN A 73 40.35 14.37 -4.95
C GLN A 73 41.62 13.52 -4.76
N ASN A 74 41.56 12.49 -3.92
CA ASN A 74 42.66 11.55 -3.73
C ASN A 74 42.73 10.51 -4.87
N THR A 75 41.81 10.57 -5.82
CA THR A 75 41.83 9.73 -7.02
C THR A 75 42.93 10.14 -7.99
N PRO A 76 43.71 9.19 -8.53
CA PRO A 76 44.82 9.45 -9.46
C PRO A 76 44.40 10.03 -10.83
N CYS A 77 43.12 10.33 -11.07
CA CYS A 77 42.61 10.93 -12.29
C CYS A 77 42.67 12.46 -12.24
N THR A 78 43.87 13.04 -12.16
CA THR A 78 44.02 14.51 -12.09
C THR A 78 43.93 15.21 -13.46
N THR A 79 43.93 14.50 -14.59
CA THR A 79 43.92 15.13 -15.93
C THR A 79 43.17 14.37 -17.04
N GLY A 80 42.33 13.38 -16.72
CA GLY A 80 41.64 12.60 -17.75
C GLY A 80 40.31 11.99 -17.29
N VAL A 81 39.41 11.75 -18.24
CA VAL A 81 38.17 10.98 -18.04
C VAL A 81 38.58 9.55 -17.67
N GLY A 82 38.51 9.23 -16.38
CA GLY A 82 38.77 7.89 -15.86
C GLY A 82 37.48 7.17 -15.55
N THR A 83 37.31 5.97 -16.11
CA THR A 83 36.26 5.04 -15.70
C THR A 83 36.60 4.50 -14.32
N ILE A 84 35.72 4.73 -13.36
CA ILE A 84 35.87 4.24 -11.99
C ILE A 84 34.67 3.40 -11.59
N ARG A 85 34.87 2.51 -10.61
CA ARG A 85 33.81 1.73 -9.97
C ARG A 85 33.60 2.20 -8.54
N VAL A 86 32.34 2.41 -8.16
CA VAL A 86 31.94 2.87 -6.83
C VAL A 86 30.85 1.95 -6.30
N GLN A 87 31.04 1.39 -5.11
CA GLN A 87 29.98 0.72 -4.37
C GLN A 87 29.45 1.65 -3.28
N ALA A 88 28.16 1.97 -3.33
CA ALA A 88 27.59 3.01 -2.47
C ALA A 88 26.11 2.76 -2.17
N CYS A 89 25.62 3.34 -1.07
CA CYS A 89 24.22 3.35 -0.69
C CYS A 89 23.48 4.52 -1.34
N VAL A 90 22.30 4.26 -1.91
CA VAL A 90 21.46 5.31 -2.51
C VAL A 90 20.74 6.08 -1.40
N GLN A 91 21.10 7.34 -1.20
CA GLN A 91 20.48 8.25 -0.23
C GLN A 91 19.29 9.01 -0.80
N ASN A 92 19.37 9.36 -2.08
CA ASN A 92 18.28 10.04 -2.77
C ASN A 92 18.21 9.65 -4.25
N ARG A 93 17.03 9.78 -4.84
CA ARG A 93 16.80 9.57 -6.26
C ARG A 93 15.87 10.64 -6.80
N ARG A 94 16.35 11.41 -7.77
CA ARG A 94 15.57 12.42 -8.51
C ARG A 94 15.34 11.96 -9.95
N ARG A 95 14.13 12.18 -10.45
CA ARG A 95 13.73 11.85 -11.82
C ARG A 95 13.42 13.13 -12.58
N PHE A 96 13.89 13.16 -13.82
CA PHE A 96 13.70 14.28 -14.73
C PHE A 96 13.12 13.80 -16.06
N LYS A 97 12.63 14.74 -16.87
CA LYS A 97 12.18 14.47 -18.24
C LYS A 97 13.30 13.86 -19.07
N GLY A 98 12.90 13.16 -20.14
CA GLY A 98 13.84 12.39 -20.97
C GLY A 98 14.41 11.15 -20.28
N ASN A 99 13.77 10.63 -19.23
CA ASN A 99 14.22 9.46 -18.45
C ASN A 99 15.58 9.64 -17.75
N ILE A 100 16.04 10.88 -17.55
CA ILE A 100 17.25 11.16 -16.78
C ILE A 100 16.96 10.91 -15.30
N THR A 101 17.83 10.14 -14.65
CA THR A 101 17.74 9.85 -13.20
C THR A 101 19.05 10.24 -12.53
N VAL A 102 18.97 10.99 -11.44
CA VAL A 102 20.14 11.32 -10.61
C VAL A 102 20.03 10.60 -9.28
N LEU A 103 21.01 9.76 -8.99
CA LEU A 103 21.21 9.14 -7.70
C LEU A 103 22.14 10.02 -6.88
N VAL A 104 21.80 10.21 -5.63
CA VAL A 104 22.73 10.77 -4.65
C VAL A 104 23.16 9.60 -3.79
N VAL A 105 24.44 9.28 -3.83
CA VAL A 105 24.98 8.11 -3.14
C VAL A 105 26.00 8.50 -2.08
N GLU A 106 26.12 7.66 -1.08
CA GLU A 106 27.04 7.79 0.04
C GLU A 106 27.76 6.45 0.25
N GLU A 107 28.95 6.50 0.83
CA GLU A 107 29.68 5.29 1.16
C GLU A 107 28.85 4.38 2.08
N ASP A 108 28.93 3.07 1.85
CA ASP A 108 28.25 2.12 2.72
C ASP A 108 29.13 1.86 3.94
N ASP A 109 28.70 2.38 5.10
CA ASP A 109 29.38 2.21 6.39
C ASP A 109 29.63 0.74 6.75
N THR A 110 28.88 -0.21 6.17
CA THR A 110 29.10 -1.64 6.42
C THR A 110 30.38 -2.20 5.79
N TYR A 111 31.01 -1.45 4.87
CA TYR A 111 32.22 -1.85 4.15
C TYR A 111 33.49 -1.11 4.59
N VAL A 112 33.37 -0.10 5.47
CA VAL A 112 34.53 0.65 5.95
C VAL A 112 35.31 -0.23 6.93
N SER A 113 36.54 -0.59 6.54
CA SER A 113 37.43 -1.36 7.42
C SER A 113 37.62 -0.60 8.75
N PRO A 114 37.42 -1.26 9.91
CA PRO A 114 37.44 -0.61 11.23
C PRO A 114 38.79 0.07 11.57
N ASP A 115 39.85 -0.21 10.82
CA ASP A 115 41.20 0.31 11.05
C ASP A 115 41.39 1.80 10.72
N ARG A 116 40.42 2.48 10.08
CA ARG A 116 40.67 3.86 9.61
C ARG A 116 40.53 4.97 10.66
N GLY A 117 40.03 4.72 11.87
CA GLY A 117 40.05 5.69 12.99
C GLY A 117 39.37 7.06 12.77
N ILE A 118 38.82 7.31 11.59
CA ILE A 118 38.17 8.57 11.20
C ILE A 118 36.70 8.46 11.56
N GLN A 119 36.25 9.27 12.52
CA GLN A 119 34.82 9.42 12.75
C GLN A 119 34.19 10.14 11.55
N PRO A 120 33.16 9.57 10.91
CA PRO A 120 32.50 10.21 9.78
C PRO A 120 31.85 11.53 10.25
N THR A 121 32.35 12.66 9.74
CA THR A 121 31.67 13.95 9.91
C THR A 121 30.38 13.92 9.10
N LYS A 122 29.27 13.73 9.80
CA LYS A 122 27.99 13.15 9.35
C LYS A 122 27.23 13.75 8.15
N HIS A 123 27.67 14.80 7.47
CA HIS A 123 26.71 15.56 6.64
C HIS A 123 27.09 15.98 5.22
N ASN A 124 28.33 15.85 4.75
CA ASN A 124 28.71 16.51 3.48
C ASN A 124 29.30 15.62 2.37
N GLN A 125 29.33 14.30 2.52
CA GLN A 125 30.03 13.44 1.56
C GLN A 125 29.07 12.64 0.68
N ARG A 126 28.48 13.32 -0.30
CA ARG A 126 27.54 12.72 -1.26
C ARG A 126 28.04 12.90 -2.69
N LEU A 127 28.01 11.82 -3.46
CA LEU A 127 28.32 11.83 -4.89
C LEU A 127 27.03 11.82 -5.69
N GLU A 128 26.91 12.74 -6.65
CA GLU A 128 25.81 12.74 -7.60
C GLU A 128 26.17 11.86 -8.79
N CYS A 129 25.37 10.82 -9.01
CA CYS A 129 25.55 9.86 -10.09
C CYS A 129 24.38 9.92 -11.08
N ILE A 130 24.69 10.16 -12.35
CA ILE A 130 23.73 10.48 -13.40
C ILE A 130 23.53 9.25 -14.30
N LEU A 131 22.30 8.74 -14.34
CA LEU A 131 21.84 7.76 -15.32
C LEU A 131 21.19 8.50 -16.48
N HIS A 132 21.94 8.60 -17.58
CA HIS A 132 21.48 9.26 -18.81
C HIS A 132 21.19 8.24 -19.91
N PRO A 133 20.03 8.29 -20.59
CA PRO A 133 19.67 7.29 -21.61
C PRO A 133 20.64 7.23 -22.79
N SER A 134 21.26 8.34 -23.16
CA SER A 134 22.26 8.38 -24.25
C SER A 134 23.63 7.81 -23.88
N ILE A 135 23.89 7.51 -22.60
CA ILE A 135 25.17 6.96 -22.14
C ILE A 135 25.06 5.46 -21.85
N LEU A 136 23.93 5.03 -21.29
CA LEU A 136 23.70 3.61 -21.01
C LEU A 136 23.68 2.82 -22.32
N LYS A 137 24.40 1.69 -22.34
CA LYS A 137 24.35 0.75 -23.48
C LYS A 137 22.91 0.29 -23.69
N SER A 138 22.50 0.16 -24.95
CA SER A 138 21.11 -0.04 -25.41
C SER A 138 20.36 -1.27 -24.83
N SER A 139 21.01 -2.15 -24.07
CA SER A 139 20.38 -3.25 -23.34
C SER A 139 19.99 -2.91 -21.89
N LEU A 140 20.61 -1.87 -21.28
CA LEU A 140 20.26 -1.40 -19.94
C LEU A 140 19.32 -0.19 -20.05
N ASP A 141 18.02 -0.47 -20.03
CA ASP A 141 17.02 0.59 -20.00
C ASP A 141 17.15 1.37 -18.67
N THR A 142 17.30 2.70 -18.74
CA THR A 142 17.11 3.61 -17.59
C THR A 142 15.86 3.24 -16.77
N VAL A 143 14.82 2.73 -17.42
CA VAL A 143 13.58 2.25 -16.80
C VAL A 143 13.80 1.03 -15.89
N THR A 144 14.75 0.15 -16.22
CA THR A 144 15.11 -1.03 -15.44
C THR A 144 15.67 -0.60 -14.09
N TYR A 145 16.74 0.20 -14.10
CA TYR A 145 17.45 0.55 -12.87
C TYR A 145 16.81 1.67 -12.07
N ARG A 146 16.02 2.57 -12.68
CA ARG A 146 15.36 3.67 -11.95
C ARG A 146 14.38 3.19 -10.88
N ASN A 147 13.91 1.94 -10.92
CA ASN A 147 12.99 1.40 -9.93
C ASN A 147 13.72 0.64 -8.82
N VAL A 148 14.79 -0.08 -9.16
CA VAL A 148 15.57 -0.90 -8.21
C VAL A 148 16.65 -0.12 -7.45
N ALA A 149 17.15 1.00 -8.00
CA ALA A 149 17.91 2.02 -7.27
C ALA A 149 16.98 2.86 -6.38
N ALA A 150 16.25 2.23 -5.46
CA ALA A 150 15.48 2.94 -4.45
C ALA A 150 16.39 3.42 -3.32
N VAL A 151 15.92 4.39 -2.54
CA VAL A 151 16.63 4.83 -1.33
C VAL A 151 16.86 3.64 -0.40
N GLY A 152 18.10 3.47 0.07
CA GLY A 152 18.55 2.32 0.87
C GLY A 152 19.04 1.11 0.06
N SER A 153 19.00 1.15 -1.28
CA SER A 153 19.69 0.13 -2.09
C SER A 153 21.20 0.34 -2.05
N ILE A 154 21.98 -0.74 -2.01
CA ILE A 154 23.42 -0.72 -2.27
C ILE A 154 23.63 -1.03 -3.74
N VAL A 155 24.38 -0.17 -4.42
CA VAL A 155 24.60 -0.25 -5.87
C VAL A 155 26.10 -0.24 -6.16
N SER A 156 26.51 -1.00 -7.18
CA SER A 156 27.83 -0.91 -7.79
C SER A 156 27.67 -0.13 -9.09
N LEU A 157 28.22 1.08 -9.11
CA LEU A 157 28.17 2.02 -10.22
C LEU A 157 29.52 2.01 -10.93
N CYS A 158 29.52 1.86 -12.25
CA CYS A 158 30.72 2.06 -13.06
C CYS A 158 30.45 3.14 -14.10
N GLY A 159 31.36 4.10 -14.21
CA GLY A 159 31.09 5.33 -14.95
C GLY A 159 32.26 6.29 -14.94
N ASP A 160 32.07 7.40 -15.63
CA ASP A 160 33.09 8.43 -15.81
C ASP A 160 32.88 9.58 -14.81
N LEU A 161 33.96 9.97 -14.14
CA LEU A 161 33.93 11.11 -13.23
C LEU A 161 34.16 12.42 -13.97
N ILE A 162 33.33 13.41 -13.70
CA ILE A 162 33.41 14.75 -14.28
C ILE A 162 33.46 15.78 -13.18
N TYR A 163 34.57 16.49 -13.14
CA TYR A 163 34.76 17.69 -12.35
C TYR A 163 34.24 18.88 -13.15
N GLN A 164 33.18 19.53 -12.67
CA GLN A 164 32.71 20.76 -13.29
C GLN A 164 33.72 21.87 -13.02
N GLN A 165 34.03 22.69 -14.03
CA GLN A 165 34.98 23.80 -13.90
C GLN A 165 34.40 24.86 -12.95
N LYS A 166 35.28 25.47 -12.14
CA LYS A 166 35.00 26.35 -10.99
C LYS A 166 34.21 27.65 -11.29
N ASP A 167 33.83 27.92 -12.53
CA ASP A 167 33.32 29.23 -12.94
C ASP A 167 31.84 29.46 -12.57
N ASP A 168 31.11 28.43 -12.13
CA ASP A 168 29.79 28.59 -11.52
C ASP A 168 29.87 28.26 -10.00
N PRO A 169 29.89 29.28 -9.12
CA PRO A 169 30.06 29.13 -7.68
C PRO A 169 28.89 28.41 -6.99
N LEU A 170 27.80 28.12 -7.71
CA LEU A 170 26.66 27.35 -7.21
C LEU A 170 26.72 25.87 -7.62
N THR A 171 27.59 25.50 -8.56
CA THR A 171 27.72 24.10 -9.00
C THR A 171 28.75 23.32 -8.19
N MET A 172 28.20 22.31 -7.52
CA MET A 172 28.80 21.51 -6.47
C MET A 172 29.54 20.28 -7.03
N GLY A 173 30.76 20.06 -6.53
CA GLY A 173 31.41 18.74 -6.46
C GLY A 173 31.65 17.98 -7.78
N PRO A 174 32.34 16.84 -7.72
CA PRO A 174 32.41 15.91 -8.84
C PRO A 174 31.06 15.23 -9.08
N SER A 175 30.75 14.91 -10.33
CA SER A 175 29.58 14.12 -10.73
C SER A 175 30.00 12.89 -11.53
N MET A 176 29.35 11.76 -11.30
CA MET A 176 29.66 10.50 -11.99
C MET A 176 28.59 10.18 -13.03
N TRP A 177 28.97 10.02 -14.28
CA TRP A 177 28.06 9.62 -15.34
C TRP A 177 28.09 8.10 -15.52
N ILE A 178 26.99 7.45 -15.18
CA ILE A 178 26.91 6.00 -15.06
C ILE A 178 26.82 5.37 -16.46
N ARG A 179 27.65 4.35 -16.68
CA ARG A 179 27.64 3.50 -17.88
C ARG A 179 27.12 2.09 -17.60
N GLU A 180 27.41 1.58 -16.41
CA GLU A 180 26.99 0.27 -15.93
C GLU A 180 26.56 0.41 -14.47
N MET A 181 25.50 -0.30 -14.11
CA MET A 181 25.01 -0.35 -12.73
C MET A 181 24.59 -1.78 -12.41
N LYS A 182 25.04 -2.27 -11.25
CA LYS A 182 24.58 -3.52 -10.64
C LYS A 182 23.89 -3.20 -9.31
N VAL A 183 22.78 -3.87 -9.00
CA VAL A 183 22.21 -3.80 -7.65
C VAL A 183 22.93 -4.82 -6.78
N VAL A 184 23.74 -4.35 -5.83
CA VAL A 184 24.48 -5.22 -4.90
C VAL A 184 23.56 -5.67 -3.77
N ARG A 185 22.67 -4.79 -3.33
CA ARG A 185 21.61 -5.12 -2.36
C ARG A 185 20.38 -4.27 -2.63
N ALA A 186 19.22 -4.90 -2.70
CA ALA A 186 17.96 -4.20 -2.89
C ALA A 186 17.56 -3.43 -1.63
N ALA A 187 16.96 -2.25 -1.82
CA ALA A 187 16.27 -1.57 -0.73
C ALA A 187 15.18 -2.49 -0.14
N CYS A 188 14.98 -2.39 1.17
CA CYS A 188 13.99 -3.18 1.90
C CYS A 188 12.53 -2.77 1.66
N GLN A 189 12.21 -2.23 0.49
CA GLN A 189 10.86 -1.87 0.11
C GLN A 189 10.26 -3.02 -0.71
N PRO A 190 9.08 -3.56 -0.32
CA PRO A 190 8.47 -4.68 -1.03
C PRO A 190 8.24 -4.40 -2.52
N SER A 191 7.91 -3.16 -2.90
CA SER A 191 7.73 -2.77 -4.30
C SER A 191 9.03 -2.86 -5.11
N THR A 192 10.16 -2.51 -4.51
CA THR A 192 11.49 -2.57 -5.14
C THR A 192 11.90 -4.01 -5.37
N ILE A 193 11.74 -4.86 -4.35
CA ILE A 193 12.02 -6.30 -4.44
C ILE A 193 11.11 -6.98 -5.44
N TYR A 194 9.81 -6.68 -5.42
CA TYR A 194 8.87 -7.22 -6.40
C TYR A 194 9.26 -6.82 -7.82
N THR A 195 9.66 -5.57 -8.02
CA THR A 195 10.14 -5.09 -9.32
C THR A 195 11.41 -5.84 -9.76
N LEU A 196 12.35 -6.09 -8.85
CA LEU A 196 13.54 -6.89 -9.10
C LEU A 196 13.18 -8.33 -9.50
N ILE A 197 12.23 -8.97 -8.81
CA ILE A 197 11.70 -10.29 -9.17
C ILE A 197 11.10 -10.29 -10.58
N GLN A 198 10.30 -9.27 -10.92
CA GLN A 198 9.75 -9.16 -12.28
C GLN A 198 10.85 -8.95 -13.33
N MET A 199 11.89 -8.18 -13.00
CA MET A 199 13.02 -7.95 -13.90
C MET A 199 13.78 -9.24 -14.19
N MET A 200 14.05 -10.05 -13.17
CA MET A 200 14.61 -11.40 -13.33
C MET A 200 13.71 -12.29 -14.19
N LYS A 201 12.40 -12.27 -13.95
CA LYS A 201 11.43 -13.05 -14.75
C LYS A 201 11.43 -12.66 -16.23
N THR A 202 11.70 -11.40 -16.53
CA THR A 202 11.79 -10.90 -17.92
C THR A 202 13.21 -10.96 -18.51
N GLY A 203 14.19 -11.54 -17.80
CA GLY A 203 15.59 -11.60 -18.24
C GLY A 203 16.30 -10.25 -18.28
N LYS A 204 15.77 -9.22 -17.60
CA LYS A 204 16.37 -7.88 -17.52
C LYS A 204 17.44 -7.75 -16.45
N VAL A 205 17.44 -8.66 -15.48
CA VAL A 205 18.45 -8.83 -14.44
C VAL A 205 18.75 -10.32 -14.36
N ASP A 206 20.02 -10.66 -14.23
CA ASP A 206 20.42 -12.05 -14.08
C ASP A 206 19.92 -12.64 -12.74
N LEU A 207 19.62 -13.96 -12.71
CA LEU A 207 19.13 -14.61 -11.50
C LEU A 207 20.18 -14.60 -10.38
N GLU A 208 21.47 -14.71 -10.70
CA GLU A 208 22.57 -14.63 -9.75
C GLU A 208 22.67 -13.22 -9.16
N GLU A 209 22.64 -12.18 -10.01
CA GLU A 209 22.61 -10.78 -9.54
C GLU A 209 21.42 -10.53 -8.61
N GLY A 210 20.23 -11.00 -8.97
CA GLY A 210 19.05 -10.78 -8.14
C GLY A 210 19.02 -11.63 -6.87
N ALA A 211 19.61 -12.83 -6.86
CA ALA A 211 19.81 -13.65 -5.67
C ALA A 211 20.71 -12.93 -4.66
N ASP A 212 21.87 -12.44 -5.12
CA ASP A 212 22.82 -11.67 -4.32
C ASP A 212 22.16 -10.42 -3.74
N ALA A 213 21.47 -9.66 -4.59
CA ALA A 213 20.79 -8.43 -4.22
C ALA A 213 19.70 -8.63 -3.15
N LEU A 214 19.08 -9.80 -3.13
CA LEU A 214 18.04 -10.18 -2.16
C LEU A 214 18.59 -10.98 -0.97
N CYS A 215 19.89 -11.27 -0.97
CA CYS A 215 20.57 -12.08 0.03
C CYS A 215 19.88 -13.44 0.27
N ILE A 216 19.51 -14.14 -0.81
CA ILE A 216 18.89 -15.46 -0.78
C ILE A 216 19.58 -16.45 -1.73
N PRO A 217 19.46 -17.77 -1.52
CA PRO A 217 20.05 -18.77 -2.42
C PRO A 217 19.51 -18.67 -3.86
N HIS A 218 20.39 -18.94 -4.82
CA HIS A 218 20.03 -18.96 -6.25
C HIS A 218 18.87 -19.94 -6.57
N SER A 219 18.82 -21.09 -5.89
CA SER A 219 17.73 -22.07 -6.03
C SER A 219 16.38 -21.51 -5.57
N GLU A 220 16.37 -20.72 -4.50
CA GLU A 220 15.16 -20.09 -3.97
C GLU A 220 14.63 -19.04 -4.95
N ILE A 221 15.49 -18.15 -5.47
CA ILE A 221 15.03 -17.14 -6.42
C ILE A 221 14.55 -17.74 -7.75
N THR A 222 15.19 -18.83 -8.19
CA THR A 222 14.74 -19.60 -9.35
C THR A 222 13.30 -20.08 -9.13
N ALA A 223 13.02 -20.72 -8.00
CA ALA A 223 11.67 -21.19 -7.66
C ALA A 223 10.64 -20.05 -7.57
N ILE A 224 11.03 -18.89 -7.02
CA ILE A 224 10.17 -17.70 -6.97
C ILE A 224 9.83 -17.21 -8.38
N VAL A 225 10.81 -17.14 -9.27
CA VAL A 225 10.62 -16.60 -10.62
C VAL A 225 9.79 -17.55 -11.50
N THR A 226 10.08 -18.86 -11.44
CA THR A 226 9.49 -19.87 -12.31
C THR A 226 8.18 -20.45 -11.80
N ASN A 227 8.07 -20.73 -10.50
CA ASN A 227 6.98 -21.55 -9.96
C ASN A 227 5.89 -20.75 -9.26
N MET A 228 6.17 -19.51 -8.84
CA MET A 228 5.20 -18.68 -8.13
C MET A 228 4.36 -17.83 -9.08
N THR A 229 3.08 -17.73 -8.75
CA THR A 229 2.15 -16.75 -9.33
C THR A 229 2.57 -15.31 -9.01
N LYS A 230 2.06 -14.33 -9.76
CA LYS A 230 2.32 -12.90 -9.49
C LYS A 230 1.99 -12.51 -8.05
N THR A 231 0.93 -13.10 -7.51
CA THR A 231 0.48 -12.90 -6.14
C THR A 231 1.51 -13.41 -5.16
N GLU A 232 1.89 -14.68 -5.25
CA GLU A 232 2.90 -15.31 -4.40
C GLU A 232 4.25 -14.58 -4.47
N GLN A 233 4.66 -14.12 -5.66
CA GLN A 233 5.85 -13.30 -5.84
C GLN A 233 5.76 -11.98 -5.07
N GLN A 234 4.60 -11.31 -5.10
CA GLN A 234 4.38 -10.08 -4.35
C GLN A 234 4.45 -10.32 -2.84
N TRP A 235 3.93 -11.43 -2.36
CA TRP A 235 4.05 -11.82 -0.96
C TRP A 235 5.49 -12.13 -0.56
N LYS A 236 6.19 -12.90 -1.40
CA LYS A 236 7.58 -13.24 -1.17
C LYS A 236 8.44 -11.97 -1.13
N ALA A 237 8.14 -10.98 -1.98
CA ALA A 237 8.79 -9.67 -1.92
C ALA A 237 8.59 -8.95 -0.56
N ASN A 238 7.41 -9.05 0.07
CA ASN A 238 7.20 -8.52 1.42
C ASN A 238 8.00 -9.28 2.47
N GLN A 239 8.10 -10.61 2.38
CA GLN A 239 8.91 -11.41 3.29
C GLN A 239 10.39 -11.07 3.17
N LEU A 240 10.90 -11.00 1.94
CA LEU A 240 12.29 -10.64 1.65
C LEU A 240 12.61 -9.22 2.09
N ALA A 241 11.67 -8.27 1.98
CA ALA A 241 11.83 -6.92 2.49
C ALA A 241 12.14 -6.92 4.00
N LEU A 242 11.41 -7.70 4.78
CA LEU A 242 11.63 -7.82 6.21
C LEU A 242 12.92 -8.56 6.52
N SER A 243 13.28 -9.57 5.73
CA SER A 243 14.58 -10.24 5.84
C SER A 243 15.74 -9.28 5.64
N LEU A 244 15.67 -8.45 4.59
CA LEU A 244 16.68 -7.43 4.31
C LEU A 244 16.73 -6.32 5.36
N GLN A 245 15.60 -5.96 6.00
CA GLN A 245 15.62 -5.05 7.16
C GLN A 245 16.29 -5.68 8.37
N SER A 246 16.05 -6.98 8.56
CA SER A 246 16.47 -7.64 9.78
C SER A 246 17.99 -7.73 9.88
N ASN A 247 18.72 -8.06 8.81
CA ASN A 247 20.19 -8.26 8.71
C ASN A 247 20.89 -9.03 9.87
N LYS A 248 20.10 -9.47 10.84
CA LYS A 248 20.29 -10.31 12.00
C LYS A 248 19.15 -11.29 11.80
N GLY A 249 19.45 -12.42 11.18
CA GLY A 249 18.51 -13.31 10.48
C GLY A 249 17.08 -13.25 11.01
N SER A 250 16.13 -12.99 10.11
CA SER A 250 14.69 -12.89 10.42
C SER A 250 14.33 -13.85 11.55
N PRO A 251 14.11 -13.37 12.78
CA PRO A 251 13.69 -14.25 13.83
C PRO A 251 12.36 -14.82 13.35
N GLU A 252 12.32 -16.14 13.16
CA GLU A 252 11.10 -16.86 12.83
C GLU A 252 10.05 -16.39 13.85
N TYR A 253 9.09 -15.58 13.40
CA TYR A 253 8.20 -14.90 14.32
C TYR A 253 7.43 -15.97 15.07
N THR A 254 7.80 -16.16 16.32
CA THR A 254 7.21 -17.15 17.19
C THR A 254 6.19 -16.44 18.05
N LEU A 255 4.93 -16.86 17.94
CA LEU A 255 3.86 -16.36 18.81
C LEU A 255 4.30 -16.47 20.27
N SER A 256 4.11 -15.41 21.05
CA SER A 256 4.35 -15.47 22.50
C SER A 256 3.49 -16.56 23.15
N GLN A 257 3.85 -17.02 24.35
CA GLN A 257 3.03 -18.01 25.09
C GLN A 257 1.58 -17.53 25.26
N GLN A 258 1.41 -16.24 25.55
CA GLN A 258 0.11 -15.61 25.66
C GLN A 258 -0.65 -15.59 24.33
N GLN A 259 0.00 -15.20 23.23
CA GLN A 259 -0.62 -15.24 21.89
C GLN A 259 -1.05 -16.66 21.50
N ARG A 260 -0.22 -17.67 21.78
CA ARG A 260 -0.56 -19.08 21.56
C ARG A 260 -1.76 -19.52 22.39
N HIS A 261 -1.83 -19.10 23.65
CA HIS A 261 -2.97 -19.38 24.52
C HIS A 261 -4.27 -18.80 23.94
N VAL A 262 -4.26 -17.52 23.55
CA VAL A 262 -5.41 -16.83 22.95
C VAL A 262 -5.84 -17.50 21.64
N VAL A 263 -4.90 -17.84 20.76
CA VAL A 263 -5.19 -18.58 19.52
C VAL A 263 -5.88 -19.91 19.80
N ARG A 264 -5.37 -20.70 20.77
CA ARG A 264 -5.99 -21.98 21.16
C ARG A 264 -7.39 -21.80 21.73
N LYS A 265 -7.59 -20.77 22.57
CA LYS A 265 -8.89 -20.46 23.18
C LYS A 265 -9.98 -20.22 22.14
N TYR A 266 -9.66 -19.51 21.05
CA TYR A 266 -10.63 -19.13 20.03
C TYR A 266 -10.60 -19.99 18.76
N CYS A 267 -9.73 -21.00 18.65
CA CYS A 267 -9.53 -21.79 17.42
C CYS A 267 -10.79 -22.52 16.93
N HIS A 268 -11.70 -22.88 17.85
CA HIS A 268 -12.96 -23.54 17.53
C HIS A 268 -13.84 -22.68 16.59
N LEU A 269 -13.67 -21.35 16.61
CA LEU A 269 -14.41 -20.43 15.75
C LEU A 269 -14.01 -20.56 14.27
N LEU A 270 -12.80 -21.04 13.97
CA LEU A 270 -12.37 -21.28 12.59
C LEU A 270 -13.13 -22.43 11.93
N ARG A 271 -13.59 -23.41 12.74
CA ARG A 271 -14.43 -24.52 12.28
C ARG A 271 -15.89 -24.10 12.21
N LYS A 272 -16.35 -23.29 13.16
CA LYS A 272 -17.73 -22.77 13.20
C LYS A 272 -18.02 -21.78 12.07
N TYR A 273 -17.04 -20.93 11.74
CA TYR A 273 -17.11 -19.94 10.67
C TYR A 273 -15.94 -20.15 9.70
N PRO A 274 -16.01 -21.20 8.87
CA PRO A 274 -15.00 -21.42 7.86
C PRO A 274 -14.97 -20.25 6.87
N VAL A 275 -13.78 -19.94 6.37
CA VAL A 275 -13.63 -18.95 5.30
C VAL A 275 -13.93 -19.66 3.99
N VAL A 276 -14.87 -19.10 3.22
CA VAL A 276 -15.19 -19.58 1.88
C VAL A 276 -14.34 -18.79 0.88
N ASP A 277 -13.42 -19.47 0.21
CA ASP A 277 -12.65 -18.86 -0.86
C ASP A 277 -13.54 -18.73 -2.10
N VAL A 278 -13.78 -17.50 -2.53
CA VAL A 278 -14.57 -17.23 -3.73
C VAL A 278 -13.64 -17.31 -4.93
N PRO A 279 -13.97 -18.13 -5.96
CA PRO A 279 -13.11 -18.29 -7.12
C PRO A 279 -12.83 -16.93 -7.78
N GLN A 280 -11.66 -16.86 -8.40
CA GLN A 280 -11.25 -15.68 -9.15
C GLN A 280 -12.29 -15.39 -10.24
N ILE A 281 -12.61 -14.12 -10.41
CA ILE A 281 -13.45 -13.69 -11.53
C ILE A 281 -12.56 -13.81 -12.77
N ASP A 282 -12.88 -14.77 -13.64
CA ASP A 282 -12.37 -14.72 -15.01
C ASP A 282 -12.75 -13.36 -15.60
N GLN A 283 -11.80 -12.71 -16.29
CA GLN A 283 -11.81 -11.28 -16.63
C GLN A 283 -13.21 -10.67 -16.70
N PRO A 284 -13.52 -9.63 -15.89
CA PRO A 284 -14.85 -9.06 -15.85
C PRO A 284 -15.27 -8.63 -17.25
N ALA A 285 -16.51 -8.96 -17.63
CA ALA A 285 -17.14 -8.43 -18.84
C ALA A 285 -16.87 -6.92 -18.88
N SER A 286 -16.20 -6.45 -19.92
CA SER A 286 -15.65 -5.10 -19.97
C SER A 286 -16.78 -4.08 -19.83
N LEU A 287 -16.90 -3.44 -18.67
CA LEU A 287 -17.63 -2.17 -18.56
C LEU A 287 -17.02 -1.17 -19.57
N PRO A 288 -17.82 -0.35 -20.26
CA PRO A 288 -17.33 0.58 -21.28
C PRO A 288 -16.17 1.47 -20.77
N SER A 289 -15.14 1.64 -21.60
CA SER A 289 -13.88 2.35 -21.33
C SER A 289 -14.03 3.82 -20.94
N GLU A 290 -15.21 4.42 -21.12
CA GLU A 290 -15.51 5.80 -20.72
C GLU A 290 -15.43 6.04 -19.20
N LEU A 291 -15.47 4.98 -18.38
CA LEU A 291 -15.34 5.05 -16.93
C LEU A 291 -13.94 5.51 -16.48
N ASP A 292 -12.89 5.05 -17.18
CA ASP A 292 -11.49 5.32 -16.82
C ASP A 292 -11.07 6.76 -17.14
N VAL A 293 -11.82 7.46 -18.00
CA VAL A 293 -11.57 8.86 -18.40
C VAL A 293 -12.06 9.86 -17.34
N LEU A 294 -13.07 9.48 -16.53
CA LEU A 294 -13.69 10.37 -15.53
C LEU A 294 -13.21 10.12 -14.10
N MET A 295 -12.53 9.01 -13.85
CA MET A 295 -11.79 8.82 -12.61
C MET A 295 -10.48 9.61 -12.75
N ASP A 296 -10.35 10.75 -12.06
CA ASP A 296 -9.14 11.58 -11.98
C ASP A 296 -7.83 10.81 -11.68
N ASP A 297 -7.99 9.60 -11.17
CA ASP A 297 -6.90 8.64 -11.06
C ASP A 297 -6.65 8.12 -12.48
N LYS A 298 -5.76 8.76 -13.27
CA LYS A 298 -5.22 8.18 -14.53
C LYS A 298 -5.08 6.67 -14.28
N PRO A 299 -5.64 5.78 -15.11
CA PRO A 299 -5.57 4.34 -14.90
C PRO A 299 -4.12 3.95 -14.63
N THR A 300 -3.80 3.89 -13.35
CA THR A 300 -2.51 3.44 -12.89
C THR A 300 -2.68 1.94 -12.83
N SER A 301 -1.62 1.23 -13.16
CA SER A 301 -1.60 -0.23 -13.02
C SER A 301 -2.15 -0.67 -11.66
N ARG A 302 -1.97 0.11 -10.58
CA ARG A 302 -2.50 -0.21 -9.24
C ARG A 302 -4.03 -0.12 -9.11
N TRP A 303 -4.69 0.88 -9.71
CA TRP A 303 -6.15 0.98 -9.65
C TRP A 303 -6.78 -0.22 -10.36
N GLU A 304 -6.34 -0.49 -11.59
CA GLU A 304 -6.84 -1.56 -12.44
C GLU A 304 -6.51 -2.96 -11.89
N THR A 305 -5.30 -3.17 -11.38
CA THR A 305 -4.87 -4.51 -10.94
C THR A 305 -5.32 -4.89 -9.53
N ARG A 306 -5.65 -3.92 -8.68
CA ARG A 306 -5.98 -4.20 -7.27
C ARG A 306 -7.35 -3.69 -6.86
N LYS A 307 -7.58 -2.38 -7.01
CA LYS A 307 -8.75 -1.74 -6.41
C LYS A 307 -10.04 -2.00 -7.19
N ARG A 308 -9.99 -1.98 -8.52
CA ARG A 308 -11.15 -2.27 -9.37
C ARG A 308 -11.66 -3.71 -9.18
N PRO A 309 -10.83 -4.77 -9.27
CA PRO A 309 -11.29 -6.14 -9.04
C PRO A 309 -11.90 -6.35 -7.65
N GLN A 310 -11.38 -5.64 -6.64
CA GLN A 310 -11.95 -5.67 -5.29
C GLN A 310 -13.33 -5.02 -5.22
N ILE A 311 -13.53 -3.88 -5.89
CA ILE A 311 -14.83 -3.21 -5.97
C ILE A 311 -15.83 -4.09 -6.74
N GLU A 312 -15.44 -4.65 -7.87
CA GLU A 312 -16.28 -5.54 -8.67
C GLU A 312 -16.68 -6.79 -7.87
N TRP A 313 -15.74 -7.40 -7.15
CA TRP A 313 -16.03 -8.51 -6.24
C TRP A 313 -17.05 -8.10 -5.17
N MET A 314 -16.83 -6.95 -4.52
CA MET A 314 -17.77 -6.42 -3.52
C MET A 314 -19.16 -6.18 -4.10
N CYS A 315 -19.25 -5.65 -5.32
CA CYS A 315 -20.53 -5.38 -5.96
C CYS A 315 -21.33 -6.66 -6.17
N ARG A 316 -20.70 -7.77 -6.56
CA ARG A 316 -21.40 -9.06 -6.69
C ARG A 316 -21.95 -9.57 -5.36
N GLU A 317 -21.16 -9.51 -4.28
CA GLU A 317 -21.63 -9.94 -2.96
C GLU A 317 -22.77 -9.04 -2.45
N ILE A 318 -22.70 -7.74 -2.73
CA ILE A 318 -23.75 -6.78 -2.38
C ILE A 318 -25.01 -7.02 -3.22
N SER A 319 -24.89 -7.25 -4.53
CA SER A 319 -26.00 -7.65 -5.40
C SER A 319 -26.70 -8.91 -4.87
N ALA A 320 -25.94 -9.95 -4.51
CA ALA A 320 -26.51 -11.19 -3.97
C ALA A 320 -27.24 -10.98 -2.64
N VAL A 321 -26.79 -10.04 -1.80
CA VAL A 321 -27.49 -9.65 -0.57
C VAL A 321 -28.77 -8.87 -0.88
N ILE A 322 -28.70 -7.93 -1.82
CA ILE A 322 -29.82 -7.08 -2.24
C ILE A 322 -30.93 -7.90 -2.91
N GLU A 323 -30.57 -8.82 -3.81
CA GLU A 323 -31.52 -9.68 -4.53
C GLU A 323 -32.33 -10.60 -3.60
N GLN A 324 -31.79 -10.91 -2.42
CA GLN A 324 -32.46 -11.70 -1.40
C GLN A 324 -33.36 -10.87 -0.46
N HIS A 325 -33.30 -9.54 -0.56
CA HIS A 325 -34.15 -8.67 0.24
C HIS A 325 -35.63 -8.84 -0.16
N PRO A 326 -36.58 -8.97 0.78
CA PRO A 326 -37.99 -9.24 0.47
C PRO A 326 -38.67 -8.16 -0.39
N ASP A 327 -38.12 -6.95 -0.38
CA ASP A 327 -38.61 -5.80 -1.14
C ASP A 327 -37.83 -5.53 -2.43
N TYR A 328 -36.87 -6.38 -2.79
CA TYR A 328 -36.12 -6.24 -4.05
C TYR A 328 -37.07 -6.24 -5.25
N GLY A 329 -36.91 -5.27 -6.15
CA GLY A 329 -37.77 -5.04 -7.30
C GLY A 329 -39.15 -4.45 -6.99
N LYS A 330 -39.53 -4.28 -5.71
CA LYS A 330 -40.83 -3.69 -5.30
C LYS A 330 -40.73 -2.21 -4.95
N ARG A 331 -39.59 -1.79 -4.38
CA ARG A 331 -39.27 -0.40 -4.08
C ARG A 331 -37.77 -0.17 -4.24
N THR A 332 -37.38 1.10 -4.20
CA THR A 332 -35.98 1.48 -4.05
C THR A 332 -35.45 1.00 -2.70
N LEU A 333 -34.30 0.33 -2.70
CA LEU A 333 -33.63 -0.09 -1.48
C LEU A 333 -32.52 0.91 -1.10
N SER A 334 -32.35 1.10 0.20
CA SER A 334 -31.39 2.03 0.79
C SER A 334 -30.14 1.30 1.26
N ILE A 335 -28.97 1.80 0.90
CA ILE A 335 -27.66 1.26 1.29
C ILE A 335 -26.91 2.30 2.10
N LEU A 336 -26.35 1.89 3.24
CA LEU A 336 -25.50 2.73 4.07
C LEU A 336 -24.03 2.26 3.98
N ASP A 337 -23.17 3.06 3.36
CA ASP A 337 -21.73 2.83 3.22
C ASP A 337 -20.95 3.54 4.33
N ILE A 338 -20.60 2.79 5.39
CA ILE A 338 -19.90 3.32 6.57
C ILE A 338 -18.39 3.33 6.31
N GLY A 339 -17.78 4.52 6.38
CA GLY A 339 -16.36 4.72 6.07
C GLY A 339 -16.06 4.64 4.56
N GLY A 340 -17.04 4.97 3.71
CA GLY A 340 -16.91 4.88 2.25
C GLY A 340 -15.98 5.92 1.61
N GLY A 341 -15.48 6.89 2.38
CA GLY A 341 -14.53 7.91 1.95
C GLY A 341 -15.02 8.71 0.74
N LYS A 342 -14.25 8.66 -0.36
CA LYS A 342 -14.60 9.33 -1.63
C LYS A 342 -15.66 8.58 -2.47
N GLY A 343 -16.33 7.57 -1.89
CA GLY A 343 -17.45 6.84 -2.49
C GLY A 343 -17.11 6.02 -3.74
N ASN A 344 -15.93 5.38 -3.79
CA ASN A 344 -15.58 4.58 -4.98
C ASN A 344 -16.48 3.36 -5.15
N LEU A 345 -16.78 2.66 -4.04
CA LEU A 345 -17.71 1.54 -4.05
C LEU A 345 -19.14 2.02 -4.34
N ALA A 346 -19.62 3.04 -3.61
CA ALA A 346 -20.93 3.64 -3.82
C ALA A 346 -21.19 4.04 -5.28
N TYR A 347 -20.26 4.79 -5.90
CA TYR A 347 -20.43 5.17 -7.32
C TYR A 347 -20.44 3.97 -8.26
N HIS A 348 -19.65 2.92 -7.98
CA HIS A 348 -19.67 1.72 -8.80
C HIS A 348 -21.00 0.97 -8.66
N LEU A 349 -21.47 0.77 -7.41
CA LEU A 349 -22.76 0.13 -7.11
C LEU A 349 -23.94 0.83 -7.78
N SER A 350 -23.99 2.16 -7.69
CA SER A 350 -25.08 2.96 -8.29
C SER A 350 -25.20 2.79 -9.82
N ARG A 351 -24.14 2.28 -10.47
CA ARG A 351 -24.11 1.99 -11.91
C ARG A 351 -24.43 0.54 -12.25
N THR A 352 -24.21 -0.37 -11.30
CA THR A 352 -24.32 -1.82 -11.53
C THR A 352 -25.62 -2.40 -11.02
N ILE A 353 -26.30 -1.70 -10.11
CA ILE A 353 -27.55 -2.15 -9.49
C ILE A 353 -28.57 -1.05 -9.65
N ASP A 354 -29.71 -1.38 -10.26
CA ASP A 354 -30.85 -0.48 -10.41
C ASP A 354 -31.67 -0.42 -9.12
N ASN A 355 -32.50 0.62 -8.97
CA ASN A 355 -33.45 0.78 -7.86
C ASN A 355 -32.78 0.74 -6.46
N ILE A 356 -31.62 1.38 -6.32
CA ILE A 356 -30.96 1.60 -5.03
C ILE A 356 -30.63 3.07 -4.79
N GLU A 357 -30.60 3.45 -3.53
CA GLU A 357 -30.05 4.72 -3.05
C GLU A 357 -28.94 4.45 -2.05
N ILE A 358 -27.84 5.18 -2.16
CA ILE A 358 -26.64 4.94 -1.34
C ILE A 358 -26.34 6.19 -0.54
N THR A 359 -26.22 6.05 0.77
CA THR A 359 -25.70 7.09 1.67
C THR A 359 -24.30 6.71 2.13
N VAL A 360 -23.32 7.51 1.77
CA VAL A 360 -21.92 7.38 2.21
C VAL A 360 -21.71 8.23 3.45
N VAL A 361 -21.28 7.59 4.55
CA VAL A 361 -20.94 8.27 5.80
C VAL A 361 -19.44 8.18 6.04
N ASP A 362 -18.80 9.32 6.28
CA ASP A 362 -17.38 9.39 6.62
C ASP A 362 -17.06 10.59 7.51
N ILE A 363 -16.11 10.43 8.44
CA ILE A 363 -15.61 11.51 9.30
C ILE A 363 -14.58 12.39 8.58
N GLY A 364 -14.11 12.00 7.40
CA GLY A 364 -13.19 12.76 6.58
C GLY A 364 -13.93 13.77 5.71
N ALA A 365 -14.10 15.02 6.18
CA ALA A 365 -14.75 16.09 5.41
C ALA A 365 -14.14 16.28 4.00
N GLY A 366 -12.82 16.13 3.88
CA GLY A 366 -12.13 16.17 2.59
C GLY A 366 -12.52 15.02 1.66
N ALA A 367 -12.70 13.81 2.19
CA ALA A 367 -13.14 12.64 1.42
C ALA A 367 -14.58 12.82 0.93
N ILE A 368 -15.47 13.30 1.81
CA ILE A 368 -16.86 13.66 1.48
C ILE A 368 -16.93 14.72 0.37
N LYS A 369 -16.19 15.83 0.53
CA LYS A 369 -16.13 16.90 -0.48
C LYS A 369 -15.61 16.38 -1.83
N ASN A 370 -14.60 15.51 -1.81
CA ASN A 370 -14.05 14.89 -3.02
C ASN A 370 -15.04 13.91 -3.67
N GLY A 371 -15.81 13.18 -2.87
CA GLY A 371 -16.93 12.34 -3.32
C GLY A 371 -17.97 13.17 -4.05
N LEU A 372 -18.49 14.23 -3.42
CA LEU A 372 -19.47 15.15 -4.03
C LEU A 372 -18.95 15.75 -5.34
N LYS A 373 -17.71 16.24 -5.38
CA LYS A 373 -17.08 16.76 -6.61
C LYS A 373 -16.99 15.69 -7.70
N LYS A 374 -16.73 14.44 -7.33
CA LYS A 374 -16.69 13.31 -8.27
C LYS A 374 -18.08 13.03 -8.85
N GLY A 375 -19.14 13.03 -8.04
CA GLY A 375 -20.52 12.92 -8.51
C GLY A 375 -20.91 14.01 -9.50
N LEU A 376 -20.56 15.27 -9.18
CA LEU A 376 -20.79 16.42 -10.08
C LEU A 376 -20.11 16.27 -11.44
N ARG A 377 -18.98 15.57 -11.52
CA ARG A 377 -18.31 15.29 -12.80
C ARG A 377 -18.98 14.15 -13.57
N ILE A 378 -19.35 13.09 -12.87
CA ILE A 378 -20.03 11.93 -13.48
C ILE A 378 -21.35 12.38 -14.12
N SER A 379 -22.15 13.20 -13.42
CA SER A 379 -23.43 13.69 -13.95
C SER A 379 -23.29 14.63 -15.15
N ARG A 380 -22.26 15.49 -15.16
CA ARG A 380 -21.96 16.38 -16.29
C ARG A 380 -21.56 15.60 -17.54
N GLY A 381 -20.97 14.42 -17.38
CA GLY A 381 -20.59 13.52 -18.47
C GLY A 381 -21.75 12.82 -19.18
N LYS A 382 -23.02 13.06 -18.80
CA LYS A 382 -24.22 12.35 -19.29
C LYS A 382 -24.20 10.82 -19.10
N ILE A 383 -23.31 10.30 -18.27
CA ILE A 383 -23.24 8.87 -17.97
C ILE A 383 -24.21 8.56 -16.82
N LYS A 384 -25.15 7.65 -17.04
CA LYS A 384 -26.01 7.10 -15.97
C LYS A 384 -25.15 6.44 -14.88
N PRO A 385 -25.54 6.53 -13.60
CA PRO A 385 -26.78 7.07 -13.06
C PRO A 385 -26.73 8.59 -12.79
N PRO A 386 -27.90 9.23 -12.58
CA PRO A 386 -27.95 10.57 -12.03
C PRO A 386 -27.29 10.63 -10.63
N LEU A 387 -26.72 11.80 -10.32
CA LEU A 387 -26.19 12.19 -9.00
C LEU A 387 -27.10 11.83 -7.81
N SER A 388 -28.41 11.71 -8.06
CA SER A 388 -29.44 11.51 -7.03
C SER A 388 -29.34 10.16 -6.30
N MET A 389 -28.55 9.20 -6.81
CA MET A 389 -28.45 7.87 -6.19
C MET A 389 -27.33 7.77 -5.12
N VAL A 390 -26.42 8.73 -5.02
CA VAL A 390 -25.33 8.70 -4.02
C VAL A 390 -25.28 9.98 -3.21
N ASN A 391 -25.73 9.87 -1.97
CA ASN A 391 -25.69 10.92 -0.96
C ASN A 391 -24.42 10.81 -0.12
N PHE A 392 -23.83 11.94 0.26
CA PHE A 392 -22.67 11.98 1.16
C PHE A 392 -23.00 12.74 2.42
N GLN A 393 -22.67 12.16 3.56
CA GLN A 393 -22.85 12.76 4.87
C GLN A 393 -21.55 12.75 5.66
N PHE A 394 -21.17 13.93 6.14
CA PHE A 394 -20.09 14.07 7.11
C PHE A 394 -20.66 13.77 8.49
N ALA A 395 -20.37 12.59 9.02
CA ALA A 395 -20.89 12.17 10.32
C ALA A 395 -19.93 11.17 10.99
N ASP A 396 -20.01 11.12 12.32
CA ASP A 396 -19.32 10.11 13.13
C ASP A 396 -20.25 8.91 13.34
N ALA A 397 -19.94 7.79 12.68
CA ALA A 397 -20.73 6.57 12.78
C ALA A 397 -20.74 5.94 14.18
N SER A 398 -19.81 6.33 15.06
CA SER A 398 -19.77 5.86 16.46
C SER A 398 -20.72 6.63 17.38
N THR A 399 -21.43 7.62 16.85
CA THR A 399 -22.44 8.40 17.57
C THR A 399 -23.86 8.02 17.12
N SER A 400 -24.88 8.47 17.83
CA SER A 400 -26.30 8.23 17.50
C SER A 400 -26.79 8.95 16.24
N MET A 401 -25.94 9.74 15.57
CA MET A 401 -26.34 10.55 14.42
C MET A 401 -26.81 9.74 13.20
N LEU A 402 -26.60 8.42 13.17
CA LEU A 402 -27.03 7.60 12.03
C LEU A 402 -28.47 7.09 12.15
N ASP A 403 -29.15 7.24 13.30
CA ASP A 403 -30.49 6.68 13.49
C ASP A 403 -31.56 7.28 12.58
N GLY A 404 -31.35 8.54 12.14
CA GLY A 404 -32.21 9.18 11.14
C GLY A 404 -31.97 8.72 9.70
N ILE A 405 -31.01 7.83 9.46
CA ILE A 405 -30.69 7.30 8.13
C ILE A 405 -31.26 5.89 8.01
N GLU A 406 -32.34 5.76 7.25
CA GLU A 406 -32.89 4.47 6.86
C GLU A 406 -31.91 3.70 5.96
N ALA A 407 -31.79 2.39 6.20
CA ALA A 407 -30.91 1.51 5.46
C ALA A 407 -31.49 0.10 5.45
N ASP A 408 -31.53 -0.52 4.27
CA ASP A 408 -31.89 -1.93 4.06
C ASP A 408 -30.65 -2.83 4.07
N VAL A 409 -29.49 -2.27 3.71
CA VAL A 409 -28.21 -2.98 3.70
C VAL A 409 -27.09 -2.06 4.21
N ILE A 410 -26.21 -2.58 5.06
CA ILE A 410 -24.96 -1.90 5.44
C ILE A 410 -23.79 -2.49 4.67
N ILE A 411 -23.00 -1.61 4.07
CA ILE A 411 -21.77 -1.99 3.37
C ILE A 411 -20.59 -1.23 3.96
N SER A 412 -19.40 -1.83 3.87
CA SER A 412 -18.16 -1.11 4.13
C SER A 412 -16.98 -1.80 3.46
N LEU A 413 -16.19 -1.05 2.67
CA LEU A 413 -14.99 -1.56 2.02
C LEU A 413 -13.74 -0.91 2.59
N HIS A 414 -12.83 -1.73 3.12
CA HIS A 414 -11.67 -1.26 3.87
C HIS A 414 -12.07 -0.45 5.10
N VAL A 415 -13.00 -0.99 5.88
CA VAL A 415 -13.33 -0.41 7.17
C VAL A 415 -12.33 -0.89 8.21
N CYS A 416 -11.52 0.02 8.73
CA CYS A 416 -10.36 -0.35 9.54
C CYS A 416 -10.67 -0.29 11.04
N GLY A 417 -10.22 -1.32 11.76
CA GLY A 417 -10.16 -1.39 13.21
C GLY A 417 -11.53 -1.43 13.87
N HIS A 418 -11.73 -0.60 14.89
CA HIS A 418 -13.01 -0.55 15.61
C HIS A 418 -14.17 0.01 14.76
N LEU A 419 -13.90 0.69 13.64
CA LEU A 419 -14.97 1.14 12.74
C LEU A 419 -15.70 -0.06 12.10
N THR A 420 -15.02 -1.21 11.92
CA THR A 420 -15.68 -2.45 11.49
C THR A 420 -16.74 -2.87 12.51
N ASP A 421 -16.42 -2.79 13.80
CA ASP A 421 -17.30 -3.20 14.88
C ASP A 421 -18.49 -2.24 15.03
N VAL A 422 -18.27 -0.94 14.79
CA VAL A 422 -19.34 0.06 14.70
C VAL A 422 -20.29 -0.25 13.53
N ALA A 423 -19.77 -0.56 12.34
CA ALA A 423 -20.61 -0.92 11.18
C ALA A 423 -21.42 -2.20 11.44
N LEU A 424 -20.80 -3.21 12.05
CA LEU A 424 -21.49 -4.45 12.46
C LEU A 424 -22.57 -4.19 13.52
N PHE A 425 -22.32 -3.27 14.46
CA PHE A 425 -23.32 -2.87 15.44
C PHE A 425 -24.55 -2.27 14.77
N HIS A 426 -24.38 -1.35 13.83
CA HIS A 426 -25.51 -0.75 13.10
C HIS A 426 -26.33 -1.81 12.35
N ALA A 427 -25.67 -2.78 11.73
CA ALA A 427 -26.37 -3.89 11.04
C ALA A 427 -27.16 -4.76 12.00
N PHE A 428 -26.55 -5.13 13.14
CA PHE A 428 -27.22 -5.91 14.19
C PHE A 428 -28.36 -5.16 14.88
N HIS A 429 -28.16 -3.87 15.17
CA HIS A 429 -29.13 -3.05 15.89
C HIS A 429 -30.42 -2.93 15.07
N ARG A 430 -30.27 -2.64 13.77
CA ARG A 430 -31.37 -2.50 12.80
C ARG A 430 -31.91 -3.82 12.26
N ASN A 431 -31.24 -4.95 12.55
CA ASN A 431 -31.58 -6.27 12.02
C ASN A 431 -31.60 -6.32 10.49
N ILE A 432 -30.61 -5.68 9.85
CA ILE A 432 -30.49 -5.56 8.38
C ILE A 432 -29.27 -6.29 7.85
N SER A 433 -29.34 -6.68 6.57
CA SER A 433 -28.26 -7.42 5.93
C SER A 433 -27.00 -6.56 5.75
N PHE A 434 -25.83 -7.20 5.60
CA PHE A 434 -24.58 -6.47 5.48
C PHE A 434 -23.48 -7.18 4.69
N VAL A 435 -22.57 -6.39 4.12
CA VAL A 435 -21.31 -6.82 3.48
C VAL A 435 -20.17 -5.92 3.94
N ILE A 436 -19.31 -6.43 4.83
CA ILE A 436 -18.29 -5.64 5.52
C ILE A 436 -16.90 -6.26 5.33
N VAL A 437 -15.96 -5.49 4.78
CA VAL A 437 -14.56 -5.91 4.54
C VAL A 437 -13.60 -5.17 5.49
N PRO A 438 -13.11 -5.84 6.56
CA PRO A 438 -12.05 -5.29 7.39
C PRO A 438 -10.69 -5.26 6.67
N CYS A 439 -9.91 -4.21 6.91
CA CYS A 439 -8.56 -4.01 6.36
C CYS A 439 -7.47 -4.09 7.43
N CYS A 440 -7.50 -3.14 8.36
CA CYS A 440 -6.61 -3.08 9.51
C CYS A 440 -7.40 -3.45 10.75
N PHE A 441 -6.74 -3.97 11.77
CA PHE A 441 -7.34 -4.42 13.02
C PHE A 441 -6.90 -3.57 14.21
N LYS A 442 -5.80 -2.81 14.11
CA LYS A 442 -5.33 -1.90 15.17
C LYS A 442 -5.81 -0.45 15.07
N SER A 443 -6.39 -0.04 13.94
CA SER A 443 -6.80 1.35 13.72
C SER A 443 -8.03 1.75 14.55
N ASN A 444 -8.28 3.06 14.65
CA ASN A 444 -9.51 3.62 15.23
C ASN A 444 -9.83 3.11 16.66
N SER A 445 -8.83 2.78 17.47
CA SER A 445 -9.02 2.19 18.81
C SER A 445 -9.83 3.05 19.78
N HIS A 446 -9.93 4.35 19.51
CA HIS A 446 -10.71 5.32 20.27
C HIS A 446 -12.23 5.17 20.05
N LEU A 447 -12.68 4.57 18.95
CA LEU A 447 -14.10 4.39 18.67
C LEU A 447 -14.74 3.39 19.63
N LYS A 448 -15.98 3.68 20.00
CA LYS A 448 -16.82 2.89 20.89
C LYS A 448 -18.11 2.50 20.18
N ILE A 449 -18.79 1.47 20.68
CA ILE A 449 -20.07 1.00 20.15
C ILE A 449 -21.21 1.86 20.74
N PRO A 450 -22.11 2.44 19.93
CA PRO A 450 -23.18 3.32 20.42
C PRO A 450 -24.36 2.52 21.00
N VAL A 451 -24.18 1.90 22.17
CA VAL A 451 -25.19 0.99 22.77
C VAL A 451 -26.37 1.75 23.38
N ASP A 452 -26.15 2.94 23.95
CA ASP A 452 -27.19 3.81 24.48
C ASP A 452 -27.14 5.17 23.78
N LEU A 453 -28.00 5.30 22.78
CA LEU A 453 -28.11 6.46 21.90
C LEU A 453 -28.60 7.69 22.67
N SER A 454 -29.32 7.49 23.79
CA SER A 454 -29.92 8.55 24.60
C SER A 454 -28.94 9.16 25.61
N SER A 455 -28.04 8.35 26.17
CA SER A 455 -27.04 8.84 27.14
C SER A 455 -25.70 9.24 26.53
N GLY A 456 -25.51 8.99 25.22
CA GLY A 456 -24.24 9.22 24.53
C GLY A 456 -23.09 8.35 25.04
N LYS A 457 -23.36 7.36 25.89
CA LYS A 457 -22.35 6.46 26.46
C LYS A 457 -22.08 5.31 25.49
N GLY A 458 -20.96 5.41 24.77
CA GLY A 458 -20.43 4.30 23.98
C GLY A 458 -19.81 3.21 24.86
N ARG A 459 -19.95 1.94 24.45
CA ARG A 459 -19.30 0.78 25.09
C ARG A 459 -17.99 0.42 24.38
N PRO A 460 -16.91 0.04 25.10
CA PRO A 460 -15.71 -0.52 24.49
C PRO A 460 -16.03 -1.73 23.59
N VAL A 461 -15.31 -1.84 22.46
CA VAL A 461 -15.54 -2.91 21.47
C VAL A 461 -15.40 -4.31 22.07
N ASN A 462 -14.38 -4.53 22.90
CA ASN A 462 -14.14 -5.83 23.53
C ASN A 462 -15.30 -6.25 24.45
N GLU A 463 -15.92 -5.30 25.16
CA GLU A 463 -17.09 -5.59 26.00
C GLU A 463 -18.33 -5.91 25.16
N TRP A 464 -18.54 -5.21 24.04
CA TRP A 464 -19.63 -5.54 23.13
C TRP A 464 -19.47 -6.90 22.45
N LEU A 465 -18.23 -7.24 22.08
CA LEU A 465 -17.82 -8.56 21.56
C LEU A 465 -17.75 -9.65 22.63
N GLU A 466 -17.91 -9.32 23.90
CA GLU A 466 -17.83 -10.24 25.05
C GLU A 466 -16.50 -11.02 25.07
N ILE A 467 -15.40 -10.31 24.83
CA ILE A 467 -14.03 -10.83 24.86
C ILE A 467 -13.20 -10.05 25.88
N PRO A 468 -12.34 -10.71 26.69
CA PRO A 468 -11.40 -9.99 27.55
C PRO A 468 -10.54 -9.01 26.76
N ALA A 469 -10.33 -7.81 27.31
CA ALA A 469 -9.59 -6.74 26.62
C ALA A 469 -8.17 -7.17 26.23
N GLU A 470 -7.54 -7.98 27.07
CA GLU A 470 -6.21 -8.54 26.86
C GLU A 470 -6.19 -9.50 25.65
N ASP A 471 -7.10 -10.47 25.60
CA ASP A 471 -7.26 -11.39 24.47
C ASP A 471 -7.50 -10.63 23.16
N TRP A 472 -8.35 -9.60 23.20
CA TRP A 472 -8.61 -8.74 22.04
C TRP A 472 -7.36 -7.99 21.56
N SER A 473 -6.57 -7.46 22.48
CA SER A 473 -5.29 -6.80 22.16
C SER A 473 -4.31 -7.78 21.50
N GLN A 474 -4.19 -9.00 22.04
CA GLN A 474 -3.33 -10.04 21.48
C GLN A 474 -3.76 -10.44 20.06
N LEU A 475 -5.05 -10.68 19.83
CA LEU A 475 -5.57 -11.01 18.49
C LEU A 475 -5.32 -9.91 17.48
N LYS A 476 -5.56 -8.64 17.85
CA LYS A 476 -5.23 -7.49 16.99
C LYS A 476 -3.73 -7.44 16.70
N SER A 477 -2.88 -7.77 17.67
CA SER A 477 -1.45 -7.87 17.43
C SER A 477 -1.08 -8.97 16.46
N ILE A 478 -1.68 -10.16 16.60
CA ILE A 478 -1.45 -11.29 15.71
C ILE A 478 -1.89 -10.96 14.29
N ALA A 479 -3.08 -10.37 14.12
CA ALA A 479 -3.62 -9.98 12.82
C ALA A 479 -2.72 -8.96 12.10
N GLU A 480 -1.96 -8.13 12.83
CA GLU A 480 -1.08 -7.11 12.26
C GLU A 480 0.40 -7.50 12.16
N ILE A 481 0.75 -8.76 12.46
CA ILE A 481 2.11 -9.26 12.24
C ILE A 481 2.47 -9.09 10.76
N GLN A 482 3.55 -8.37 10.51
CA GLN A 482 4.16 -8.27 9.20
C GLN A 482 5.12 -9.44 9.00
N GLY A 483 5.21 -9.97 7.78
CA GLY A 483 6.17 -11.02 7.41
C GLY A 483 5.76 -12.45 7.65
N ASN A 484 4.81 -12.71 8.54
CA ASN A 484 4.22 -14.04 8.70
C ASN A 484 2.73 -14.04 8.32
N ILE A 485 2.47 -14.34 7.05
CA ILE A 485 1.14 -14.28 6.44
C ILE A 485 0.20 -15.31 7.06
N SER A 486 0.68 -16.53 7.31
CA SER A 486 -0.13 -17.59 7.89
C SER A 486 -0.63 -17.19 9.27
N VAL A 487 0.26 -16.66 10.11
CA VAL A 487 -0.07 -16.19 11.46
C VAL A 487 -0.97 -14.95 11.41
N SER A 488 -0.69 -14.00 10.52
CA SER A 488 -1.52 -12.82 10.33
C SER A 488 -2.93 -13.18 9.87
N ASN A 489 -3.05 -14.03 8.85
CA ASN A 489 -4.32 -14.57 8.36
C ASN A 489 -5.08 -15.32 9.46
N LEU A 490 -4.39 -16.12 10.26
CA LEU A 490 -4.98 -16.78 11.43
C LEU A 490 -5.60 -15.76 12.40
N GLY A 491 -4.87 -14.70 12.74
CA GLY A 491 -5.37 -13.61 13.58
C GLY A 491 -6.61 -12.93 12.98
N MET A 492 -6.57 -12.60 11.69
CA MET A 492 -7.72 -11.99 10.99
C MET A 492 -8.95 -12.90 11.01
N ARG A 493 -8.78 -14.19 10.72
CA ARG A 493 -9.86 -15.18 10.70
C ARG A 493 -10.48 -15.36 12.08
N LEU A 494 -9.67 -15.40 13.12
CA LEU A 494 -10.15 -15.47 14.51
C LEU A 494 -10.95 -14.23 14.88
N ILE A 495 -10.47 -13.03 14.54
CA ILE A 495 -11.20 -11.78 14.79
C ILE A 495 -12.55 -11.78 14.06
N CYS A 496 -12.58 -12.11 12.76
CA CYS A 496 -13.82 -12.20 12.01
C CYS A 496 -14.75 -13.29 12.59
N GLY A 497 -14.20 -14.42 13.03
CA GLY A 497 -14.95 -15.49 13.71
C GLY A 497 -15.55 -15.05 15.05
N ILE A 498 -14.86 -14.22 15.83
CA ILE A 498 -15.38 -13.66 17.09
C ILE A 498 -16.52 -12.68 16.81
N ARG A 499 -16.34 -11.79 15.84
CA ARG A 499 -17.37 -10.85 15.39
C ARG A 499 -18.61 -11.61 14.93
N ALA A 500 -18.42 -12.61 14.06
CA ALA A 500 -19.44 -13.52 13.58
C ALA A 500 -20.21 -14.20 14.72
N ASN A 501 -19.47 -14.79 15.68
CA ASN A 501 -20.04 -15.46 16.83
C ASN A 501 -20.86 -14.55 17.74
N THR A 502 -20.39 -13.33 17.92
CA THR A 502 -21.08 -12.32 18.71
C THR A 502 -22.41 -11.96 18.08
N ILE A 503 -22.41 -11.64 16.78
CA ILE A 503 -23.63 -11.30 16.04
C ILE A 503 -24.64 -12.45 16.10
N GLN A 504 -24.21 -13.69 15.82
CA GLN A 504 -25.10 -14.85 15.85
C GLN A 504 -25.72 -15.07 17.23
N ARG A 505 -24.94 -15.01 18.32
CA ARG A 505 -25.46 -15.19 19.69
C ARG A 505 -26.44 -14.08 20.07
N LYS A 506 -26.13 -12.82 19.75
CA LYS A 506 -27.02 -11.70 20.06
C LYS A 506 -28.32 -11.75 19.26
N LEU A 507 -28.29 -12.22 18.01
CA LEU A 507 -29.51 -12.47 17.22
C LEU A 507 -30.35 -13.61 17.81
N GLN A 508 -29.73 -14.70 18.24
CA GLN A 508 -30.42 -15.80 18.92
C GLN A 508 -31.11 -15.35 20.21
N ALA A 509 -30.43 -14.53 21.02
CA ALA A 509 -31.01 -13.95 22.24
C ALA A 509 -32.17 -12.98 21.98
N LYS A 510 -32.18 -12.26 20.84
CA LYS A 510 -33.34 -11.45 20.43
C LYS A 510 -34.53 -12.32 20.02
N ARG A 511 -34.31 -13.45 19.36
CA ARG A 511 -35.39 -14.35 18.88
C ARG A 511 -36.15 -15.05 20.00
N SER A 512 -35.50 -15.39 21.10
CA SER A 512 -36.22 -15.95 22.26
C SER A 512 -37.29 -15.01 22.82
N VAL A 513 -37.27 -13.73 22.41
CA VAL A 513 -38.24 -12.71 22.86
C VAL A 513 -39.32 -12.44 21.80
N HIS A 514 -39.08 -12.67 20.50
CA HIS A 514 -40.03 -12.34 19.43
C HIS A 514 -40.24 -13.54 18.47
N CYS A 515 -41.49 -14.01 18.39
CA CYS A 515 -41.93 -15.25 17.74
C CYS A 515 -42.02 -15.11 16.20
N GLY A 516 -40.86 -15.10 15.52
CA GLY A 516 -40.80 -15.13 14.05
C GLY A 516 -39.61 -15.93 13.52
N ASP A 517 -39.87 -16.87 12.62
CA ASP A 517 -38.92 -17.77 11.96
C ASP A 517 -38.08 -17.07 10.87
N TYR A 518 -37.39 -15.98 11.22
CA TYR A 518 -36.42 -15.42 10.29
C TYR A 518 -35.15 -16.26 10.30
N ALA A 519 -34.73 -16.76 9.15
CA ALA A 519 -33.40 -17.36 9.01
C ALA A 519 -32.35 -16.24 8.99
N SER A 520 -31.31 -16.35 9.82
CA SER A 520 -30.12 -15.49 9.71
C SER A 520 -28.97 -16.34 9.24
N PHE A 521 -28.41 -16.00 8.09
CA PHE A 521 -27.22 -16.64 7.56
C PHE A 521 -26.04 -15.70 7.66
N LEU A 522 -24.91 -16.21 8.15
CA LEU A 522 -23.69 -15.45 8.26
C LEU A 522 -22.53 -16.29 7.71
N ARG A 523 -21.75 -15.71 6.81
CA ARG A 523 -20.53 -16.32 6.27
C ARG A 523 -19.36 -15.36 6.29
N ILE A 524 -18.16 -15.93 6.30
CA ILE A 524 -16.91 -15.21 6.06
C ILE A 524 -16.40 -15.68 4.71
N SER A 525 -16.26 -14.75 3.77
CA SER A 525 -15.73 -15.03 2.44
C SER A 525 -14.32 -14.45 2.31
N SER A 526 -13.53 -14.98 1.40
CA SER A 526 -12.29 -14.36 0.96
C SER A 526 -12.32 -14.04 -0.54
N PHE A 527 -11.74 -12.92 -0.94
CA PHE A 527 -11.49 -12.61 -2.34
C PHE A 527 -10.01 -12.88 -2.71
N PRO A 528 -9.68 -13.04 -4.00
CA PRO A 528 -8.32 -13.35 -4.42
C PRO A 528 -7.29 -12.39 -3.85
N VAL A 529 -6.22 -12.97 -3.32
CA VAL A 529 -5.31 -12.21 -2.46
C VAL A 529 -4.37 -11.28 -3.23
N GLN A 530 -4.32 -11.40 -4.57
CA GLN A 530 -3.76 -10.37 -5.46
C GLN A 530 -4.41 -8.99 -5.26
N TYR A 531 -5.71 -8.96 -4.95
CA TYR A 531 -6.45 -7.71 -4.85
C TYR A 531 -6.13 -7.00 -3.52
N SER A 532 -5.98 -7.77 -2.44
CA SER A 532 -5.59 -7.30 -1.11
C SER A 532 -5.03 -8.47 -0.31
N THR A 533 -4.00 -8.24 0.50
CA THR A 533 -3.54 -9.21 1.52
C THR A 533 -4.51 -9.31 2.71
N ARG A 534 -5.40 -8.33 2.83
CA ARG A 534 -6.50 -8.23 3.79
C ARG A 534 -7.78 -8.50 3.02
N ASN A 535 -8.07 -9.78 2.79
CA ASN A 535 -9.06 -10.22 1.81
C ASN A 535 -10.33 -10.84 2.39
N LEU A 536 -10.57 -10.70 3.69
CA LEU A 536 -11.75 -11.26 4.33
C LEU A 536 -12.94 -10.31 4.22
N ALA A 537 -14.12 -10.86 3.98
CA ALA A 537 -15.40 -10.17 4.02
C ALA A 537 -16.36 -10.90 4.95
N MET A 538 -17.08 -10.15 5.78
CA MET A 538 -18.18 -10.66 6.58
C MET A 538 -19.50 -10.35 5.89
N ILE A 539 -20.30 -11.37 5.64
CA ILE A 539 -21.57 -11.25 4.91
C ILE A 539 -22.67 -11.82 5.80
N GLY A 540 -23.67 -10.99 6.07
CA GLY A 540 -24.85 -11.36 6.87
C GLY A 540 -26.13 -11.12 6.09
N TYR A 541 -26.99 -12.14 6.04
CA TYR A 541 -28.34 -12.06 5.50
C TYR A 541 -29.29 -12.07 6.70
N LEU A 542 -29.79 -10.89 7.05
CA LEU A 542 -30.74 -10.71 8.14
C LEU A 542 -32.11 -10.41 7.53
N ASN A 543 -33.16 -10.99 8.11
CA ASN A 543 -34.55 -10.81 7.66
C ASN A 543 -34.83 -11.28 6.20
N ALA A 544 -33.99 -12.18 5.67
CA ALA A 544 -34.22 -12.80 4.37
C ALA A 544 -35.34 -13.85 4.46
N ARG A 545 -36.12 -14.02 3.38
CA ARG A 545 -37.04 -15.17 3.24
C ARG A 545 -36.23 -16.45 3.44
N SER A 546 -36.78 -17.43 4.17
CA SER A 546 -36.13 -18.73 4.37
C SER A 546 -35.67 -19.28 3.02
N ILE A 547 -34.36 -19.34 2.80
CA ILE A 547 -33.79 -19.92 1.60
C ILE A 547 -34.14 -21.41 1.65
N GLY A 548 -34.95 -21.88 0.70
CA GLY A 548 -35.11 -23.32 0.45
C GLY A 548 -33.72 -23.88 0.16
N LYS A 549 -33.24 -24.74 1.06
CA LYS A 549 -31.90 -25.35 0.97
C LYS A 549 -31.68 -26.11 -0.32
#